data_AF-A0A661P2E9-F1
#
_entry.id   AF-A0A661P2E9-F1
#
_cell.length_a   1.000
_cell.length_b   1.000
_cell.length_c   1.000
_cell.angle_alpha   90.00
_cell.angle_beta   90.00
_cell.angle_gamma   90.00
#
_symmetry.space_group_name_H-M   'P 1'
#
loop_
_entity.id
_entity.type
_entity.pdbx_description
1 polymer ?
#
loop_
_entity_poly.entity_id
_entity_poly.type
_entity_poly.pdbx_seq_one_letter_code
_entity_poly.pdbx_strand_id
1 'polypeptide(L)'
;MQISHNDFIDGVTGVLLAGGKSRRMGYDKAYIEVDGQPLLSISLELLRHHFSRVLIAGDRPDLAQPDIPAIADIYPGSALGGLHTGLLAANTDWIFVTPCDMPHPDSRILELLLKQRNGFDAVVPRTPAGYEPVFAL
;
A
#
# COMPACT_ATOMS: atom_id res chain seq x y z
N MET A 1 -20.77 19.95 15.35
CA MET A 1 -20.18 19.56 14.05
C MET A 1 -18.67 19.50 14.27
N GLN A 2 -18.18 18.37 14.78
CA GLN A 2 -16.77 18.19 15.12
C GLN A 2 -16.05 17.74 13.85
N ILE A 3 -15.20 18.61 13.31
CA ILE A 3 -14.22 18.24 12.29
C ILE A 3 -13.18 17.40 13.03
N SER A 4 -13.14 16.10 12.73
CA SER A 4 -12.11 15.19 13.23
C SER A 4 -10.75 15.70 12.78
N HIS A 5 -9.84 15.95 13.73
CA HIS A 5 -8.43 15.99 13.41
C HIS A 5 -8.06 14.61 12.88
N ASN A 6 -7.79 14.52 11.58
CA ASN A 6 -7.21 13.32 10.99
C ASN A 6 -5.71 13.39 11.31
N ASP A 7 -5.32 12.86 12.48
CA ASP A 7 -3.92 12.77 12.86
C ASP A 7 -3.27 11.71 11.97
N PHE A 8 -2.54 12.16 10.96
CA PHE A 8 -1.74 11.27 10.13
C PHE A 8 -0.68 10.56 10.98
N ILE A 9 -0.31 9.35 10.56
CA ILE A 9 0.78 8.62 11.19
C ILE A 9 2.10 9.21 10.71
N ASP A 10 2.79 9.91 11.61
CA ASP A 10 4.09 10.52 11.35
C ASP A 10 5.19 9.48 11.12
N GLY A 11 6.15 9.82 10.25
CA GLY A 11 7.33 9.00 9.97
C GLY A 11 7.05 7.73 9.17
N VAL A 12 5.87 7.57 8.58
CA VAL A 12 5.50 6.41 7.75
C VAL A 12 4.98 6.87 6.39
N THR A 13 5.52 6.29 5.31
CA THR A 13 4.99 6.48 3.96
C THR A 13 4.09 5.29 3.58
N GLY A 14 2.86 5.57 3.12
CA GLY A 14 2.00 4.56 2.52
C GLY A 14 2.46 4.19 1.11
N VAL A 15 2.59 2.90 0.82
CA VAL A 15 3.04 2.38 -0.47
C VAL A 15 1.99 1.42 -1.02
N LEU A 16 1.38 1.79 -2.14
CA LEU A 16 0.48 0.92 -2.88
C LEU A 16 1.28 0.11 -3.91
N LEU A 17 1.29 -1.21 -3.79
CA LEU A 17 1.94 -2.10 -4.74
C LEU A 17 0.99 -2.37 -5.92
N ALA A 18 1.24 -1.70 -7.05
CA ALA A 18 0.47 -1.80 -8.28
C ALA A 18 1.24 -2.46 -9.46
N GLY A 19 2.44 -2.98 -9.18
CA GLY A 19 3.24 -3.77 -10.13
C GLY A 19 2.93 -5.27 -10.11
N GLY A 20 3.44 -6.02 -11.10
CA GLY A 20 3.44 -7.50 -11.08
C GLY A 20 2.79 -8.21 -12.27
N LYS A 21 2.47 -9.49 -12.08
CA LYS A 21 2.04 -10.41 -13.15
C LYS A 21 0.59 -10.20 -13.62
N SER A 22 -0.24 -9.46 -12.87
CA SER A 22 -1.64 -9.17 -13.23
C SER A 22 -1.77 -8.56 -14.64
N ARG A 23 -0.83 -7.68 -15.04
CA ARG A 23 -0.75 -7.13 -16.41
C ARG A 23 -0.56 -8.19 -17.51
N ARG A 24 0.11 -9.31 -17.22
CA ARG A 24 0.37 -10.38 -18.22
C ARG A 24 -0.84 -11.30 -18.44
N MET A 25 -1.84 -11.22 -17.57
CA MET A 25 -3.06 -12.04 -17.63
C MET A 25 -4.17 -11.39 -18.48
N GLY A 26 -3.92 -10.26 -19.14
CA GLY A 26 -4.85 -9.63 -20.09
C GLY A 26 -6.01 -8.86 -19.45
N TYR A 27 -6.09 -8.81 -18.12
CA TYR A 27 -7.07 -8.01 -17.38
C TYR A 27 -6.40 -7.31 -16.20
N ASP A 28 -6.62 -6.01 -16.06
CA ASP A 28 -6.05 -5.23 -14.97
C ASP A 28 -6.93 -5.35 -13.71
N LYS A 29 -6.48 -6.20 -12.79
CA LYS A 29 -7.17 -6.47 -11.52
C LYS A 29 -7.38 -5.21 -10.67
N ALA A 30 -6.58 -4.18 -10.85
CA ALA A 30 -6.71 -2.91 -10.15
C ALA A 30 -8.11 -2.26 -10.35
N TYR A 31 -8.75 -2.53 -11.49
CA TYR A 31 -10.06 -2.01 -11.85
C TYR A 31 -11.21 -2.99 -11.60
N ILE A 32 -10.96 -4.15 -10.97
CA ILE A 32 -12.06 -5.00 -10.50
C ILE A 32 -12.85 -4.20 -9.47
N GLU A 33 -14.16 -4.13 -9.66
CA GLU A 33 -15.05 -3.48 -8.72
C GLU A 33 -15.49 -4.46 -7.63
N VAL A 34 -15.37 -4.04 -6.39
CA VAL A 34 -15.97 -4.67 -5.20
C VAL A 34 -16.86 -3.62 -4.57
N ASP A 35 -18.12 -3.98 -4.32
CA ASP A 35 -19.13 -3.07 -3.76
C ASP A 35 -19.28 -1.75 -4.55
N GLY A 36 -19.05 -1.78 -5.87
CA GLY A 36 -19.13 -0.62 -6.76
C GLY A 36 -17.91 0.31 -6.74
N GLN A 37 -16.81 -0.11 -6.11
CA GLN A 37 -15.55 0.63 -6.08
C GLN A 37 -14.39 -0.22 -6.63
N PRO A 38 -13.49 0.34 -7.46
CA PRO A 38 -12.28 -0.36 -7.87
C PRO A 38 -11.41 -0.76 -6.68
N LEU A 39 -10.86 -1.98 -6.68
CA LEU A 39 -9.94 -2.48 -5.64
C LEU A 39 -8.77 -1.53 -5.37
N LEU A 40 -8.24 -0.93 -6.44
CA LEU A 40 -7.20 0.09 -6.34
C LEU A 40 -7.65 1.29 -5.49
N SER A 41 -8.85 1.79 -5.75
CA SER A 41 -9.41 2.94 -5.04
C SER A 41 -9.58 2.64 -3.56
N ILE A 42 -10.11 1.45 -3.22
CA ILE A 42 -10.25 0.99 -1.82
C ILE A 42 -8.91 1.01 -1.10
N SER A 43 -7.88 0.42 -1.72
CA SER A 43 -6.53 0.33 -1.14
C SER A 43 -5.86 1.70 -1.02
N LEU A 44 -6.06 2.57 -2.01
CA LEU A 44 -5.49 3.92 -2.03
C LEU A 44 -6.17 4.83 -1.01
N GLU A 45 -7.49 4.72 -0.84
CA GLU A 45 -8.26 5.47 0.16
C GLU A 45 -7.81 5.12 1.58
N LEU A 46 -7.57 3.83 1.88
CA LEU A 46 -6.96 3.40 3.14
C LEU A 46 -5.64 4.16 3.42
N LEU A 47 -4.71 4.14 2.46
CA LEU A 47 -3.41 4.79 2.64
C LEU A 47 -3.56 6.31 2.85
N ARG A 48 -4.41 6.96 2.03
CA ARG A 48 -4.65 8.41 2.13
C ARG A 48 -5.30 8.83 3.43
N HIS A 49 -6.06 7.95 4.08
CA HIS A 49 -6.67 8.24 5.38
C HIS A 49 -5.64 8.20 6.51
N HIS A 50 -4.62 7.36 6.39
CA HIS A 50 -3.68 7.07 7.47
C HIS A 50 -2.32 7.78 7.33
N PHE A 51 -1.88 8.09 6.12
CA PHE A 51 -0.54 8.61 5.86
C PHE A 51 -0.58 9.95 5.12
N SER A 52 0.24 10.90 5.58
CA SER A 52 0.44 12.20 4.93
C SER A 52 1.25 12.09 3.63
N ARG A 53 1.99 10.98 3.46
CA ARG A 53 2.78 10.66 2.27
C ARG A 53 2.33 9.32 1.72
N VAL A 54 1.93 9.29 0.46
CA VAL A 54 1.52 8.08 -0.25
C VAL A 54 2.21 8.03 -1.61
N LEU A 55 2.66 6.86 -2.04
CA LEU A 55 3.17 6.61 -3.38
C LEU A 55 2.65 5.28 -3.93
N ILE A 56 2.69 5.15 -5.25
CA ILE A 56 2.34 3.92 -5.96
C ILE A 56 3.63 3.32 -6.53
N ALA A 57 3.95 2.08 -6.15
CA ALA A 57 5.09 1.35 -6.68
C ALA A 57 4.62 0.40 -7.79
N GLY A 58 5.15 0.61 -8.99
CA GLY A 58 4.82 -0.11 -10.21
C GLY A 58 4.88 0.79 -11.43
N ASP A 59 5.14 0.20 -12.60
CA ASP A 59 5.07 0.88 -13.89
C ASP A 59 3.59 1.19 -14.26
N ARG A 60 3.05 2.21 -13.59
CA ARG A 60 1.64 2.65 -13.63
C ARG A 60 1.51 4.19 -13.65
N PRO A 61 2.09 4.87 -14.66
CA PRO A 61 1.96 6.33 -14.77
C PRO A 61 0.51 6.80 -14.89
N ASP A 62 -0.38 5.92 -15.38
CA ASP A 62 -1.82 6.12 -15.47
C ASP A 62 -2.52 6.23 -14.10
N LEU A 63 -1.90 5.71 -13.04
CA LEU A 63 -2.44 5.78 -11.67
C LEU A 63 -1.92 6.98 -10.86
N ALA A 64 -0.96 7.73 -11.41
CA ALA A 64 -0.39 8.89 -10.72
C ALA A 64 -1.48 9.95 -10.47
N GLN A 65 -1.45 10.56 -9.29
CA GLN A 65 -2.29 11.70 -8.90
C GLN A 65 -1.37 12.89 -8.56
N PRO A 66 -1.89 14.14 -8.52
CA PRO A 66 -1.07 15.32 -8.23
C PRO A 66 -0.18 15.19 -6.99
N ASP A 67 -0.69 14.55 -5.93
CA ASP A 67 0.02 14.36 -4.66
C ASP A 67 0.47 12.91 -4.41
N ILE A 68 0.23 12.00 -5.37
CA ILE A 68 0.55 10.57 -5.23
C ILE A 68 1.32 10.12 -6.48
N PRO A 69 2.66 10.15 -6.44
CA PRO A 69 3.46 9.75 -7.58
C PRO A 69 3.37 8.23 -7.80
N ALA A 70 3.33 7.83 -9.07
CA ALA A 70 3.57 6.45 -9.48
C ALA A 70 5.04 6.30 -9.90
N ILE A 71 5.74 5.34 -9.31
CA ILE A 71 7.17 5.12 -9.46
C ILE A 71 7.39 3.73 -10.05
N ALA A 72 8.00 3.68 -11.23
CA ALA A 72 8.29 2.43 -11.91
C ALA A 72 9.25 1.54 -11.08
N ASP A 73 9.02 0.23 -11.11
CA ASP A 73 9.86 -0.73 -10.41
C ASP A 73 11.25 -0.80 -11.04
N ILE A 74 12.31 -0.70 -10.21
CA ILE A 74 13.69 -0.95 -10.67
C ILE A 74 13.85 -2.43 -11.06
N TYR A 75 13.23 -3.32 -10.27
CA TYR A 75 13.22 -4.76 -10.47
C TYR A 75 11.79 -5.27 -10.72
N PRO A 76 11.23 -5.09 -11.92
CA PRO A 76 9.82 -5.35 -12.18
C PRO A 76 9.45 -6.85 -12.12
N GLY A 77 8.18 -7.13 -11.85
CA GLY A 77 7.58 -8.45 -12.05
C GLY A 77 7.38 -9.30 -10.80
N SER A 78 7.64 -8.74 -9.62
CA SER A 78 7.32 -9.34 -8.31
C SER A 78 6.92 -8.27 -7.30
N ALA A 79 6.23 -8.66 -6.23
CA ALA A 79 5.92 -7.75 -5.13
C ALA A 79 7.19 -7.23 -4.42
N LEU A 80 8.27 -8.01 -4.42
CA LEU A 80 9.57 -7.57 -3.88
C LEU A 80 10.17 -6.41 -4.68
N GLY A 81 9.91 -6.36 -5.99
CA GLY A 81 10.31 -5.24 -6.84
C GLY A 81 9.66 -3.94 -6.42
N GLY A 82 8.33 -3.98 -6.23
CA GLY A 82 7.56 -2.84 -5.73
C GLY A 82 7.93 -2.47 -4.30
N LEU A 83 8.16 -3.44 -3.42
CA LEU A 83 8.63 -3.21 -2.05
C LEU A 83 9.97 -2.46 -2.04
N HIS A 84 10.94 -2.94 -2.84
CA HIS A 84 12.25 -2.30 -2.98
C HIS A 84 12.13 -0.86 -3.51
N THR A 85 11.29 -0.63 -4.53
CA THR A 85 11.01 0.72 -5.03
C THR A 85 10.37 1.60 -3.96
N GLY A 86 9.42 1.07 -3.19
CA GLY A 86 8.78 1.78 -2.08
C GLY A 86 9.78 2.19 -1.01
N LEU A 87 10.66 1.27 -0.58
CA LEU A 87 11.71 1.53 0.40
C LEU A 87 12.70 2.61 -0.08
N LEU A 88 13.12 2.56 -1.34
CA LEU A 88 14.07 3.54 -1.89
C LEU A 88 13.44 4.92 -2.11
N ALA A 89 12.15 4.97 -2.45
CA ALA A 89 11.46 6.23 -2.72
C ALA A 89 10.89 6.87 -1.45
N ALA A 90 10.67 6.09 -0.40
CA ALA A 90 10.20 6.60 0.88
C ALA A 90 11.29 7.41 1.57
N ASN A 91 11.01 8.70 1.78
CA ASN A 91 11.84 9.59 2.60
C ASN A 91 11.36 9.60 4.06
N THR A 92 11.05 8.42 4.60
CA THR A 92 10.51 8.22 5.96
C THR A 92 11.15 6.99 6.60
N ASP A 93 11.17 6.95 7.94
CA ASP A 93 11.80 5.85 8.69
C ASP A 93 11.11 4.50 8.45
N TRP A 94 9.82 4.53 8.13
CA TRP A 94 9.00 3.35 7.87
C TRP A 94 8.21 3.50 6.57
N ILE A 95 7.82 2.38 6.01
CA ILE A 95 6.76 2.32 5.00
C ILE A 95 5.66 1.39 5.48
N PHE A 96 4.43 1.66 5.09
CA PHE A 96 3.36 0.67 5.16
C PHE A 96 3.01 0.25 3.74
N VAL A 97 3.13 -1.03 3.44
CA VAL A 97 2.83 -1.58 2.11
C VAL A 97 1.48 -2.26 2.10
N THR A 98 0.72 -2.08 1.02
CA THR A 98 -0.51 -2.82 0.74
C THR A 98 -0.56 -3.19 -0.75
N PRO A 99 -1.05 -4.39 -1.13
CA PRO A 99 -1.29 -4.71 -2.52
C PRO A 99 -2.53 -3.95 -3.05
N CYS A 100 -2.61 -3.75 -4.36
CA CYS A 100 -3.75 -3.10 -5.01
C CYS A 100 -4.99 -3.99 -5.22
N ASP A 101 -4.91 -5.28 -4.88
CA ASP A 101 -5.97 -6.27 -5.11
C ASP A 101 -6.60 -6.82 -3.82
N MET A 102 -6.47 -6.10 -2.71
CA MET A 102 -7.13 -6.45 -1.44
C MET A 102 -8.57 -5.93 -1.41
N PRO A 103 -9.60 -6.80 -1.33
CA PRO A 103 -11.00 -6.37 -1.38
C PRO A 103 -11.49 -5.65 -0.13
N HIS A 104 -11.00 -6.08 1.03
CA HIS A 104 -11.45 -5.56 2.32
C HIS A 104 -10.25 -5.32 3.25
N PRO A 105 -9.40 -4.33 2.96
CA PRO A 105 -8.32 -3.97 3.88
C PRO A 105 -8.92 -3.47 5.21
N ASP A 106 -8.33 -3.90 6.33
CA ASP A 106 -8.81 -3.57 7.67
C ASP A 106 -7.82 -2.61 8.35
N SER A 107 -8.26 -1.35 8.56
CA SER A 107 -7.47 -0.32 9.23
C SER A 107 -7.04 -0.73 10.65
N ARG A 108 -7.82 -1.57 11.33
CA ARG A 108 -7.47 -2.07 12.67
C ARG A 108 -6.23 -2.95 12.65
N ILE A 109 -6.00 -3.67 11.55
CA ILE A 109 -4.78 -4.48 11.36
C ILE A 109 -3.59 -3.56 11.09
N LEU A 110 -3.75 -2.56 10.22
CA LEU A 110 -2.72 -1.53 9.99
C LEU A 110 -2.30 -0.86 11.30
N GLU A 111 -3.26 -0.41 12.12
CA GLU A 111 -3.00 0.21 13.42
C GLU A 111 -2.33 -0.75 14.40
N LEU A 112 -2.70 -2.04 14.37
CA LEU A 112 -2.07 -3.06 15.20
C LEU A 112 -0.60 -3.24 14.82
N LEU A 113 -0.26 -3.30 13.54
CA LEU A 113 1.12 -3.44 13.07
C LEU A 113 1.98 -2.26 13.51
N LEU A 114 1.46 -1.03 13.40
CA LEU A 114 2.13 0.19 13.87
C LEU A 114 2.45 0.14 15.37
N LYS A 115 1.54 -0.39 16.19
CA LYS A 115 1.75 -0.54 17.63
C LYS A 115 2.83 -1.56 17.99
N GLN A 116 3.13 -2.51 17.09
CA GLN A 116 4.10 -3.58 17.32
C GLN A 116 5.50 -3.26 16.75
N ARG A 117 5.70 -2.12 16.09
CA ARG A 117 6.94 -1.81 15.35
C ARG A 117 8.20 -1.65 16.19
N ASN A 118 8.06 -1.33 17.48
CA ASN A 118 9.21 -1.03 18.34
C ASN A 118 10.06 -2.28 18.59
N GLY A 119 11.35 -2.19 18.24
CA GLY A 119 12.31 -3.28 18.43
C GLY A 119 12.38 -4.28 17.28
N PHE A 120 11.74 -3.99 16.14
CA PHE A 120 11.76 -4.81 14.93
C PHE A 120 12.09 -3.96 13.71
N ASP A 121 12.55 -4.61 12.64
CA ASP A 121 12.80 -3.97 11.34
C ASP A 121 11.58 -4.08 10.39
N ALA A 122 10.67 -5.01 10.67
CA ALA A 122 9.46 -5.24 9.89
C ALA A 122 8.40 -5.96 10.75
N VAL A 123 7.12 -5.68 10.48
CA VAL A 123 5.97 -6.31 11.13
C VAL A 123 4.99 -6.79 10.08
N VAL A 124 4.70 -8.09 10.10
CA VAL A 124 3.85 -8.76 9.11
C VAL A 124 2.71 -9.50 9.81
N PRO A 125 1.45 -9.35 9.37
CA PRO A 125 0.35 -10.11 9.93
C PRO A 125 0.43 -11.58 9.50
N ARG A 126 -0.04 -12.45 10.39
CA ARG A 126 -0.18 -13.89 10.15
C ARG A 126 -1.63 -14.30 10.33
N THR A 127 -2.20 -14.89 9.29
CA THR A 127 -3.54 -15.49 9.28
C THR A 127 -3.41 -17.02 9.40
N PRO A 128 -4.53 -17.77 9.54
CA PRO A 128 -4.50 -19.22 9.41
C PRO A 128 -3.96 -19.72 8.06
N ALA A 129 -4.03 -18.91 7.01
CA ALA A 129 -3.53 -19.25 5.68
C ALA A 129 -2.03 -19.01 5.50
N GLY A 130 -1.40 -18.21 6.38
CA GLY A 130 0.02 -17.92 6.32
C GLY A 130 0.35 -16.47 6.67
N TYR A 131 1.52 -16.02 6.23
CA TYR A 131 1.91 -14.62 6.34
C TYR A 131 1.31 -13.80 5.20
N GLU A 132 0.96 -12.55 5.48
CA GLU A 132 0.55 -11.56 4.48
C GLU A 132 1.69 -10.54 4.26
N PRO A 133 2.78 -10.91 3.57
CA PRO A 133 4.05 -10.16 3.55
C PRO A 133 3.97 -8.80 2.83
N VAL A 134 2.86 -8.51 2.18
CA VAL A 134 2.65 -7.30 1.38
C VAL A 134 1.52 -6.42 1.92
N PHE A 135 0.91 -6.80 3.05
CA PHE A 135 0.10 -5.93 3.90
C PHE A 135 0.84 -5.76 5.23
N ALA A 136 1.90 -4.97 5.21
CA ALA A 136 2.95 -5.02 6.21
C ALA A 136 3.53 -3.63 6.49
N LEU A 137 4.20 -3.53 7.63
CA LEU A 137 4.96 -2.36 8.06
C LEU A 137 6.46 -2.66 8.02
#